data_AF-A0A8T7HAU9-F1
#
_entry.id   AF-A0A8T7HAU9-F1
#
_cell.length_a   1.000
_cell.length_b   1.000
_cell.length_c   1.000
_cell.angle_alpha   90.00
_cell.angle_beta   90.00
_cell.angle_gamma   90.00
#
_symmetry.space_group_name_H-M   'P 1'
#
loop_
_entity.id
_entity.type
_entity.pdbx_description
1 polymer ?
#
loop_
_entity_poly.entity_id
_entity_poly.type
_entity_poly.pdbx_seq_one_letter_code
_entity_poly.pdbx_strand_id
1 'polypeptide(L)' 'ILRPGRRAVIVTHRDITDIAARHFTVLQAHEQRVHKSLTRRILVLS' A
#
# COMPACT_ATOMS: atom_id res chain seq x y z
N ILE A 1 0.83 -15.49 5.28
CA ILE A 1 -0.43 -15.47 4.49
C ILE A 1 -1.51 -14.82 5.34
N LEU A 2 -2.33 -13.93 4.77
CA LEU A 2 -3.36 -13.19 5.49
C LEU A 2 -4.56 -14.10 5.78
N ARG A 3 -5.13 -14.04 6.99
CA ARG A 3 -6.38 -14.76 7.30
C ARG A 3 -7.58 -14.04 6.67
N PRO A 4 -8.67 -14.75 6.32
CA PRO A 4 -9.88 -14.11 5.80
C PRO A 4 -10.38 -12.96 6.71
N GLY A 5 -10.82 -11.86 6.08
CA GLY A 5 -11.33 -10.68 6.78
C GLY A 5 -10.28 -9.81 7.49
N ARG A 6 -8.99 -10.15 7.37
CA ARG A 6 -7.90 -9.31 7.91
C ARG A 6 -7.42 -8.32 6.85
N ARG A 7 -6.76 -7.27 7.31
CA ARG A 7 -6.17 -6.24 6.45
C ARG A 7 -4.65 -6.27 6.55
N ALA A 8 -4.00 -5.83 5.49
CA ALA A 8 -2.57 -5.56 5.46
C ALA A 8 -2.33 -4.08 5.18
N VAL A 9 -1.25 -3.54 5.73
CA VAL A 9 -0.78 -2.20 5.39
C VAL A 9 0.63 -2.34 4.82
N ILE A 10 0.84 -1.78 3.63
CA ILE A 10 2.16 -1.74 3.00
C ILE A 10 2.63 -0.29 2.95
N VAL A 11 3.86 -0.06 3.39
CA VAL A 11 4.55 1.23 3.25
C VAL A 11 5.76 1.01 2.35
N THR A 12 5.83 1.72 1.24
CA THR A 12 6.93 1.60 0.27
C THR A 12 7.21 2.95 -0.39
N HIS A 13 8.40 3.11 -0.96
CA HIS A 13 8.74 4.30 -1.76
C HIS A 13 8.48 4.11 -3.26
N ARG A 14 8.16 2.88 -3.70
CA ARG A 14 7.84 2.56 -5.09
C ARG A 14 6.33 2.52 -5.29
N ASP A 15 5.84 2.88 -6.47
CA ASP A 15 4.47 2.53 -6.82
C ASP A 15 4.36 1.03 -7.05
N ILE A 16 3.50 0.39 -6.27
CA ILE A 16 3.14 -1.03 -6.45
C ILE A 16 1.62 -1.20 -6.49
N THR A 17 0.86 -0.11 -6.64
CA THR A 17 -0.61 -0.14 -6.54
C THR A 17 -1.21 -1.13 -7.52
N ASP A 18 -0.76 -1.12 -8.77
CA ASP A 18 -1.20 -2.07 -9.81
C ASP A 18 -0.87 -3.52 -9.45
N ILE A 19 0.31 -3.76 -8.87
CA ILE A 19 0.72 -5.10 -8.45
C ILE A 19 -0.16 -5.57 -7.30
N ALA A 20 -0.43 -4.71 -6.31
CA ALA A 20 -1.26 -5.02 -5.16
C ALA A 20 -2.72 -5.28 -5.58
N ALA A 21 -3.27 -4.48 -6.50
CA ALA A 21 -4.63 -4.60 -7.00
C ALA A 21 -4.90 -5.92 -7.74
N ARG A 22 -3.85 -6.59 -8.26
CA ARG A 22 -3.98 -7.94 -8.86
C ARG A 22 -4.20 -9.06 -7.85
N HIS A 23 -3.88 -8.83 -6.56
CA HIS A 23 -3.89 -9.87 -5.53
C HIS A 23 -4.79 -9.53 -4.34
N PHE A 24 -5.06 -8.25 -4.10
CA PHE A 24 -5.85 -7.74 -2.98
C PHE A 24 -6.74 -6.60 -3.44
N THR A 25 -7.80 -6.33 -2.67
CA THR A 25 -8.56 -5.09 -2.85
C THR A 25 -7.79 -3.95 -2.18
N VAL A 26 -7.44 -2.91 -2.94
CA VAL A 26 -6.86 -1.68 -2.37
C VAL A 26 -7.99 -0.85 -1.79
N LEU A 27 -8.10 -0.84 -0.46
CA LEU A 27 -9.12 -0.08 0.25
C LEU A 27 -8.76 1.41 0.33
N GLN A 28 -7.48 1.72 0.53
CA GLN A 28 -6.97 3.08 0.63
C GLN A 28 -5.56 3.16 0.06
N ALA A 29 -5.25 4.30 -0.54
CA ALA A 29 -3.92 4.67 -0.98
C ALA A 29 -3.62 6.10 -0.52
N HIS A 30 -2.47 6.28 0.14
CA HIS A 30 -2.01 7.57 0.62
C HIS A 30 -0.58 7.80 0.18
N GLU A 31 -0.24 9.05 -0.11
CA GLU A 31 1.13 9.49 -0.32
C GLU A 31 1.57 10.39 0.84
N GLN A 32 2.79 10.20 1.31
CA GLN A 32 3.38 11.03 2.35
C GLN A 32 4.83 11.35 2.00
N ARG A 33 5.13 12.64 1.91
CA ARG A 33 6.49 13.13 1.77
C ARG A 33 7.22 13.03 3.12
N VAL A 34 8.37 12.35 3.13
CA VAL A 34 9.19 12.15 4.34
C VAL A 34 10.32 13.19 4.38
N HIS A 35 11.04 13.31 3.27
CA HIS A 35 12.05 14.35 3.07
C HIS A 35 12.06 14.78 1.60
N LYS A 36 12.99 15.67 1.22
CA LYS A 36 13.04 16.29 -0.12
C LYS A 36 13.01 15.30 -1.29
N SER A 37 13.57 14.10 -1.13
CA SER A 37 13.73 13.09 -2.18
C SER A 37 13.00 11.78 -1.92
N LEU A 38 12.24 11.67 -0.83
CA LEU A 38 11.51 10.45 -0.48
C LEU A 38 10.05 10.77 -0.18
N THR A 39 9.18 10.21 -1.02
CA THR A 39 7.75 10.11 -0.78
C THR A 39 7.43 8.64 -0.60
N ARG A 40 6.75 8.30 0.49
CA ARG A 40 6.24 6.95 0.72
C ARG A 40 4.78 6.85 0.29
N ARG A 41 4.43 5.72 -0.29
CA ARG A 41 3.06 5.27 -0.52
C ARG A 41 2.66 4.32 0.59
N ILE A 42 1.46 4.52 1.11
CA ILE A 42 0.84 3.72 2.15
C ILE A 42 -0.43 3.12 1.55
N LEU A 43 -0.47 1.80 1.43
CA LEU A 43 -1.60 1.06 0.88
C LEU A 43 -2.28 0.27 2.00
N VAL A 44 -3.60 0.37 2.11
CA VAL A 44 -4.42 -0.48 2.98
C VAL A 44 -5.12 -1.51 2.09
N LEU A 45 -4.88 -2.78 2.37
CA LEU A 45 -5.30 -3.92 1.55
C LEU A 45 -6.24 -4.84 2.34
N SER A 46 -7.17 -5.49 1.63
CA SER A 46 -7.97 -6.63 2.14
C SER A 46 -7.94 -7.80 1.19
#